data_AF-A3IZ47-F1
#
_entry.id   AF-A3IZ47-F1
#
_cell.length_a   1.000
_cell.length_b   1.000
_cell.length_c   1.000
_cell.angle_alpha   90.00
_cell.angle_beta   90.00
_cell.angle_gamma   90.00
#
_symmetry.space_group_name_H-M   'P 1'
#
loop_
_entity.id
_entity.type
_entity.pdbx_description
1 polymer ?
#
loop_
_entity_poly.entity_id
_entity_poly.type
_entity_poly.pdbx_seq_one_letter_code
_entity_poly.pdbx_strand_id
1 'polypeptide(L)' 'MRNRKFSNIEFQVNSTIKSSCSFQELQKLNSEMIDFLKGRVLTELVTTGEISQDLVRSVYQEILTQNQPPFKII' A
#
# COMPACT_ATOMS: atom_id res chain seq x y z
N MET A 1 -12.83 5.07 10.44
CA MET A 1 -12.24 3.76 10.81
C MET A 1 -11.22 3.41 9.74
N ARG A 2 -9.92 3.34 10.06
CA ARG A 2 -8.89 2.91 9.08
C ARG A 2 -9.28 1.51 8.61
N ASN A 3 -9.45 1.34 7.30
CA ASN A 3 -9.88 0.09 6.71
C ASN A 3 -8.88 -1.03 7.06
N ARG A 4 -9.34 -2.06 7.79
CA ARG A 4 -8.50 -3.17 8.27
C ARG A 4 -7.73 -3.85 7.13
N LYS A 5 -8.29 -3.88 5.92
CA LYS A 5 -7.65 -4.45 4.72
C LYS A 5 -6.43 -3.63 4.27
N PHE A 6 -6.58 -2.30 4.19
CA PHE A 6 -5.47 -1.39 3.87
C PHE A 6 -4.35 -1.50 4.91
N SER A 7 -4.71 -1.53 6.21
CA SER A 7 -3.72 -1.68 7.28
C SER A 7 -2.94 -2.99 7.21
N ASN A 8 -3.54 -4.07 6.71
CA ASN A 8 -2.84 -5.35 6.53
C ASN A 8 -1.84 -5.30 5.36
N ILE A 9 -2.24 -4.70 4.22
CA ILE A 9 -1.33 -4.51 3.08
C ILE A 9 -0.15 -3.60 3.47
N GLU A 10 -0.47 -2.47 4.11
CA GLU A 10 0.53 -1.51 4.58
C GLU A 10 1.49 -2.16 5.58
N PHE A 11 0.99 -2.99 6.49
CA PHE A 11 1.82 -3.74 7.44
C PHE A 11 2.79 -4.69 6.72
N GLN A 12 2.29 -5.49 5.78
CA GLN A 12 3.13 -6.44 5.03
C GLN A 12 4.22 -5.73 4.24
N VAL A 13 3.88 -4.69 3.47
CA VAL A 13 4.85 -3.88 2.72
C VAL A 13 5.92 -3.29 3.65
N ASN A 14 5.51 -2.69 4.77
CA ASN A 14 6.45 -2.09 5.73
C ASN A 14 7.32 -3.16 6.43
N SER A 15 6.77 -4.35 6.68
CA SER A 15 7.52 -5.46 7.26
C SER A 15 8.60 -5.94 6.31
N THR A 16 8.26 -6.16 5.03
CA THR A 16 9.21 -6.58 3.99
C THR A 16 10.34 -5.56 3.83
N ILE A 17 10.02 -4.27 3.78
CA ILE A 17 11.04 -3.21 3.71
C ILE A 17 11.98 -3.27 4.92
N LYS A 18 11.44 -3.42 6.14
CA LYS A 18 12.26 -3.46 7.36
C LYS A 18 13.09 -4.73 7.49
N SER A 19 12.66 -5.85 6.90
CA SER A 19 13.46 -7.08 6.87
C SER A 19 14.57 -7.04 5.81
N SER A 20 14.38 -6.25 4.74
CA SER A 20 15.30 -6.20 3.60
C SER A 20 16.26 -5.00 3.61
N CYS A 21 15.92 -3.93 4.32
CA CYS A 21 16.73 -2.71 4.42
C CYS A 21 17.09 -2.40 5.86
N SER A 22 18.33 -1.97 6.08
CA SER A 22 18.74 -1.47 7.39
C SER A 22 18.10 -0.11 7.69
N PHE A 23 17.96 0.20 8.98
CA PHE A 23 17.45 1.50 9.41
C PHE A 23 18.28 2.68 8.86
N GLN A 24 19.61 2.52 8.78
CA GLN A 24 20.52 3.54 8.25
C GLN A 24 20.33 3.80 6.75
N GLU A 25 19.98 2.78 5.97
CA GLU A 25 19.68 2.95 4.54
C GLU A 25 18.35 3.68 4.35
N LEU A 26 17.33 3.33 5.14
CA LEU A 26 16.03 3.98 5.08
C LEU A 26 16.09 5.47 5.48
N GLN A 27 16.94 5.83 6.43
CA GLN A 27 17.14 7.23 6.83
C GLN A 27 17.75 8.12 5.74
N LYS A 28 18.42 7.53 4.74
CA LYS A 28 19.01 8.28 3.61
C LYS A 28 17.97 8.64 2.55
N LEU A 29 16.79 8.02 2.60
CA LEU A 29 15.73 8.21 1.61
C LEU A 29 14.83 9.36 2.03
N ASN A 30 14.46 10.21 1.06
CA ASN A 30 13.41 11.19 1.25
C ASN A 30 12.01 10.53 1.17
N SER A 31 10.96 11.29 1.49
CA SER A 31 9.59 10.76 1.52
C SER A 31 9.13 10.19 0.18
N GLU A 32 9.47 10.83 -0.93
CA GLU A 32 9.09 10.39 -2.27
C GLU A 32 9.75 9.04 -2.63
N MET A 33 11.04 8.88 -2.29
CA MET A 33 11.76 7.63 -2.47
C MET A 33 11.19 6.50 -1.61
N ILE A 34 10.75 6.82 -0.38
CA ILE A 34 10.08 5.85 0.50
C ILE A 34 8.74 5.41 -0.09
N ASP A 35 7.95 6.34 -0.62
CA ASP A 35 6.67 6.01 -1.24
C ASP A 35 6.85 5.18 -2.53
N PHE A 36 7.86 5.51 -3.33
CA PHE A 36 8.26 4.70 -4.48
C PHE A 36 8.68 3.28 -4.07
N LEU A 37 9.51 3.14 -3.03
CA LEU A 37 9.93 1.85 -2.50
C LEU A 37 8.73 1.01 -2.04
N LYS A 38 7.78 1.62 -1.31
CA LYS A 38 6.54 0.95 -0.91
C LYS A 38 5.72 0.47 -2.10
N GLY A 39 5.60 1.29 -3.15
CA GLY A 39 4.92 0.91 -4.39
C GLY A 39 5.61 -0.26 -5.11
N ARG A 40 6.94 -0.25 -5.17
CA ARG A 40 7.74 -1.35 -5.73
C ARG A 40 7.55 -2.66 -4.96
N VAL A 41 7.66 -2.60 -3.63
CA VAL A 41 7.47 -3.78 -2.77
C VAL A 41 6.05 -4.30 -2.87
N LEU A 42 5.04 -3.43 -2.85
CA LEU A 42 3.64 -3.84 -3.07
C LEU A 42 3.48 -4.57 -4.40
N THR A 43 4.10 -4.06 -5.47
CA THR A 43 4.03 -4.68 -6.80
C THR A 43 4.65 -6.08 -6.77
N GLU A 44 5.84 -6.21 -6.17
CA GLU A 44 6.54 -7.49 -6.05
C GLU A 44 5.71 -8.53 -5.28
N LEU A 45 5.18 -8.14 -4.12
CA LEU A 45 4.35 -9.01 -3.28
C LEU A 45 3.07 -9.48 -3.99
N VAL A 46 2.51 -8.65 -4.88
CA VAL A 46 1.36 -9.05 -5.71
C VAL A 46 1.79 -10.01 -6.81
N THR A 47 2.91 -9.74 -7.48
CA THR A 47 3.41 -10.58 -8.57
C THR A 47 3.87 -11.96 -8.11
N THR A 48 4.43 -12.06 -6.90
CA THR A 48 4.83 -13.34 -6.28
C THR A 48 3.66 -14.07 -5.61
N GLY A 49 2.50 -13.43 -5.49
CA GLY A 49 1.29 -14.00 -4.90
C GLY A 49 1.24 -13.96 -3.37
N GLU A 50 2.20 -13.31 -2.71
CA GLU A 50 2.16 -13.11 -1.24
C GLU A 50 0.99 -12.21 -0.82
N ILE A 51 0.63 -11.24 -1.67
CA ILE A 51 -0.59 -10.43 -1.54
C ILE A 51 -1.53 -10.74 -2.71
N SER A 52 -2.76 -11.12 -2.38
CA SER A 52 -3.81 -11.34 -3.39
C SER A 52 -4.09 -10.07 -4.21
N GLN A 53 -4.04 -10.19 -5.54
CA GLN A 53 -4.39 -9.11 -6.46
C GLN A 53 -5.84 -8.60 -6.24
N ASP A 54 -6.77 -9.48 -5.90
CA ASP A 54 -8.17 -9.11 -5.62
C ASP A 54 -8.30 -8.28 -4.34
N LEU A 55 -7.46 -8.56 -3.34
CA LEU A 55 -7.39 -7.76 -2.12
C LEU A 55 -6.90 -6.34 -2.42
N VAL A 56 -5.84 -6.20 -3.23
CA VAL A 56 -5.33 -4.88 -3.67
C VAL A 56 -6.38 -4.14 -4.48
N ARG A 57 -7.04 -4.81 -5.42
CA ARG A 57 -8.14 -4.24 -6.22
C ARG A 57 -9.28 -3.75 -5.34
N SER A 58 -9.70 -4.54 -4.35
CA SER A 58 -10.76 -4.17 -3.39
C SER A 58 -10.39 -2.90 -2.61
N VAL A 59 -9.14 -2.78 -2.18
CA VAL A 59 -8.66 -1.60 -1.46
C VAL A 59 -8.62 -0.36 -2.35
N TYR A 60 -8.15 -0.50 -3.60
CA TYR A 60 -8.12 0.60 -4.55
C TYR A 60 -9.53 1.11 -4.87
N GLN A 61 -10.47 0.19 -5.12
CA GLN A 61 -11.88 0.53 -5.34
C GLN A 61 -12.48 1.26 -4.14
N GLU A 62 -12.16 0.83 -2.91
CA GLU A 62 -12.65 1.52 -1.71
C GLU A 62 -12.09 2.94 -1.55
N ILE A 63 -10.83 3.16 -1.90
CA ILE A 63 -10.24 4.52 -1.90
C ILE A 63 -10.95 5.40 -2.94
N LEU A 64 -11.21 4.87 -4.14
CA LEU A 64 -11.92 5.62 -5.17
C LEU A 64 -13.35 5.96 -4.75
N THR A 65 -14.07 5.04 -4.11
CA THR A 65 -15.45 5.30 -3.67
C THR A 65 -15.53 6.22 -2.46
N GLN A 66 -14.56 6.18 -1.54
CA GLN A 66 -14.51 7.11 -0.40
C GLN A 66 -14.17 8.55 -0.81
N ASN A 67 -13.45 8.72 -1.92
CA ASN A 67 -13.09 10.05 -2.44
C ASN A 67 -14.07 10.58 -3.50
N GLN A 68 -15.15 9.83 -3.80
CA GLN A 68 -16.22 10.33 -4.66
C GLN A 68 -17.19 11.19 -3.84
N PRO A 69 -17.50 12.43 -4.29
CA PRO A 69 -18.59 13.19 -3.70
C PRO A 69 -19.90 12.38 -3.86
N PRO A 70 -20.83 12.45 -2.89
CA PRO A 70 -22.10 11.76 -3.03
C PRO A 70 -22.78 12.23 -4.32
N PHE A 71 -23.09 11.30 -5.21
CA PHE A 71 -23.90 11.59 -6.39
C PHE A 71 -25.21 12.21 -5.92
N LYS A 72 -25.35 13.54 -6.10
CA LYS A 72 -26.66 14.18 -6.03
C LYS A 72 -27.42 13.75 -7.29
N ILE A 73 -28.33 12.80 -7.11
CA ILE A 73 -29.39 12.57 -8.08
C ILE A 73 -30.24 13.85 -8.06
N ILE A 74 -30.28 14.56 -9.19
CA ILE A 74 -31.16 15.71 -9.44
C ILE A 74 -32.51 15.16 -9.90
#